data_AF-A0A370KFZ2-F1
#
_entry.id   AF-A0A370KFZ2-F1
#
_cell.length_a   1.000
_cell.length_b   1.000
_cell.length_c   1.000
_cell.angle_alpha   90.00
_cell.angle_beta   90.00
_cell.angle_gamma   90.00
#
_symmetry.space_group_name_H-M   'P 1'
#
loop_
_entity.id
_entity.type
_entity.pdbx_description
1 polymer ?
#
loop_
_entity_poly.entity_id
_entity_poly.type
_entity_poly.pdbx_seq_one_letter_code
_entity_poly.pdbx_strand_id
1 'polypeptide(L)'
;MRFTAFNQRTTPELHGKVDVVAAATTLDRATGQPYYLASLSLADQNLLKDNKLIPGMPVEVFVQTAERTALSYLLKPFTDQMMKAFREE
;
A
#
# COMPACT_ATOMS: atom_id res chain seq x y z
N MET A 1 6.83 4.00 3.57
CA MET A 1 7.18 3.16 4.73
C MET A 1 8.01 4.00 5.68
N ARG A 2 7.60 4.06 6.93
CA ARG A 2 8.18 4.91 7.97
C ARG A 2 8.72 4.03 9.09
N PHE A 3 10.03 4.01 9.25
CA PHE A 3 10.70 3.24 10.29
C PHE A 3 10.78 4.10 11.55
N THR A 4 9.94 3.80 12.53
CA THR A 4 9.81 4.61 13.76
C THR A 4 11.07 4.59 14.62
N ALA A 5 11.93 3.57 14.44
CA ALA A 5 13.23 3.46 15.09
C ALA A 5 14.30 4.44 14.55
N PHE A 6 14.08 5.08 13.41
CA PHE A 6 15.04 6.03 12.82
C PHE A 6 14.62 7.49 13.05
N ASN A 7 15.62 8.38 13.07
CA ASN A 7 15.36 9.82 13.18
C ASN A 7 14.69 10.33 11.89
N GLN A 8 13.45 10.80 12.02
CA GLN A 8 12.59 11.25 10.92
C GLN A 8 13.13 12.50 10.21
N ARG A 9 14.02 13.27 10.85
CA ARG A 9 14.66 14.44 10.23
C ARG A 9 15.75 14.06 9.23
N THR A 10 16.34 12.87 9.39
CA THR A 10 17.50 12.43 8.61
C THR A 10 17.20 11.24 7.71
N THR A 11 16.16 10.46 8.02
CA THR A 11 15.76 9.29 7.23
C THR A 11 14.43 9.60 6.53
N PRO A 12 14.42 9.74 5.19
CA PRO A 12 13.19 10.00 4.45
C PRO A 12 12.25 8.79 4.51
N GLU A 13 10.99 9.01 4.13
CA GLU A 13 10.06 7.92 3.92
C GLU A 13 10.54 7.03 2.76
N LEU A 14 10.45 5.72 2.97
CA LEU A 14 10.92 4.75 1.98
C LEU A 14 9.74 4.21 1.18
N HIS A 15 9.87 4.24 -0.14
CA HIS A 15 8.90 3.63 -1.03
C HIS A 15 9.14 2.12 -1.12
N GLY A 16 8.05 1.39 -1.25
CA GLY A 16 8.06 -0.07 -1.36
C GLY A 16 6.87 -0.54 -2.18
N LYS A 17 6.89 -1.83 -2.53
CA LYS A 17 5.83 -2.47 -3.28
C LYS A 17 5.24 -3.61 -2.46
N VAL A 18 3.93 -3.80 -2.57
CA VAL A 18 3.28 -5.01 -2.06
C VAL A 18 3.56 -6.14 -3.03
N ASP A 19 4.24 -7.18 -2.58
CA ASP A 19 4.59 -8.33 -3.42
C ASP A 19 3.53 -9.41 -3.36
N VAL A 20 3.06 -9.72 -2.15
CA VAL A 20 2.11 -10.79 -1.89
C VAL A 20 1.09 -10.33 -0.87
N VAL A 21 -0.18 -10.64 -1.14
CA VAL A 21 -1.27 -10.55 -0.16
C VAL A 21 -1.77 -11.97 0.08
N ALA A 22 -1.94 -12.33 1.36
CA ALA A 22 -2.42 -13.64 1.75
C ALA A 22 -3.81 -13.90 1.16
N ALA A 23 -4.05 -15.13 0.68
CA ALA A 23 -5.31 -15.51 0.07
C ALA A 23 -6.47 -15.61 1.07
N ALA A 24 -6.17 -15.80 2.35
CA ALA A 24 -7.14 -15.93 3.43
C ALA A 24 -7.01 -14.78 4.44
N THR A 25 -8.15 -14.39 5.01
CA THR A 25 -8.21 -13.45 6.11
C THR A 25 -7.76 -14.09 7.41
N THR A 26 -7.15 -13.29 8.27
CA THR A 26 -6.84 -13.63 9.67
C THR A 26 -7.68 -12.73 10.58
N LEU A 27 -8.04 -13.20 11.77
CA LEU A 27 -8.75 -12.39 12.75
C LEU A 27 -7.78 -11.82 13.78
N ASP A 28 -7.90 -10.52 14.07
CA ASP A 28 -7.23 -9.92 15.21
C ASP A 28 -7.88 -10.43 16.50
N ARG A 29 -7.08 -11.01 17.40
CA ARG A 29 -7.58 -11.57 18.66
C ARG A 29 -8.06 -10.49 19.64
N ALA A 30 -7.54 -9.28 19.56
CA ALA A 30 -7.90 -8.19 20.46
C ALA A 30 -9.17 -7.47 19.99
N THR A 31 -9.33 -7.27 18.67
CA THR A 31 -10.43 -6.47 18.11
C THR A 31 -11.51 -7.31 17.41
N GLY A 32 -11.23 -8.56 17.09
CA GLY A 32 -12.12 -9.44 16.30
C GLY A 32 -12.21 -9.07 14.82
N GLN A 33 -11.50 -8.05 14.35
CA GLN A 33 -11.60 -7.57 12.98
C GLN A 33 -10.79 -8.46 12.02
N PRO A 34 -11.33 -8.80 10.84
CA PRO A 34 -10.59 -9.52 9.82
C PRO A 34 -9.57 -8.60 9.15
N TYR A 35 -8.36 -9.12 8.93
CA TYR A 35 -7.29 -8.45 8.20
C TYR A 35 -6.60 -9.42 7.24
N TYR A 36 -5.88 -8.87 6.26
CA TYR A 36 -5.04 -9.62 5.34
C TYR A 36 -3.56 -9.38 5.68
N LEU A 37 -2.77 -10.45 5.66
CA LEU A 37 -1.32 -10.33 5.73
C LEU A 37 -0.77 -9.96 4.37
N ALA A 38 0.17 -9.02 4.34
CA ALA A 38 0.86 -8.62 3.13
C ALA A 38 2.37 -8.62 3.35
N SER A 39 3.12 -9.11 2.37
CA SER A 39 4.58 -9.01 2.30
C SER A 39 4.95 -7.88 1.36
N LEU A 40 5.87 -7.03 1.80
CA LEU A 40 6.33 -5.87 1.04
C LEU A 40 7.84 -5.91 0.84
N SER A 41 8.28 -5.45 -0.33
CA SER A 41 9.69 -5.20 -0.64
C SER A 41 9.97 -3.70 -0.63
N LEU A 42 11.17 -3.35 -0.16
CA LEU A 42 11.68 -1.98 -0.26
C LEU A 42 12.21 -1.74 -1.66
N ALA A 43 11.79 -0.64 -2.29
CA ALA A 43 12.18 -0.32 -3.67
C ALA A 43 13.63 0.18 -3.76
N ASP A 44 14.09 0.97 -2.79
CA ASP A 44 15.46 1.47 -2.74
C ASP A 44 15.99 1.46 -1.30
N GLN A 45 16.93 0.55 -1.06
CA GLN A 45 17.60 0.41 0.24
C GLN A 45 18.74 1.43 0.42
N ASN A 46 19.23 2.07 -0.64
CA ASN A 46 20.34 3.02 -0.55
C ASN A 46 19.94 4.30 0.20
N LEU A 47 18.65 4.60 0.22
CA LEU A 47 18.06 5.70 0.99
C LEU A 47 18.22 5.53 2.51
N LEU A 48 18.51 4.32 2.99
CA LEU A 48 18.83 4.05 4.39
C LEU A 48 20.26 4.51 4.77
N LYS A 49 21.13 4.81 3.80
CA LYS A 49 22.54 5.17 4.02
C LYS A 49 23.22 4.17 4.99
N ASP A 50 23.62 4.62 6.17
CA ASP A 50 24.30 3.82 7.19
C ASP A 50 23.35 3.07 8.14
N ASN A 51 22.03 3.32 8.02
CA ASN A 51 21.03 2.71 8.90
C ASN A 51 20.73 1.27 8.43
N LYS A 52 21.15 0.28 9.22
CA LYS A 52 20.84 -1.12 8.96
C LYS A 52 19.47 -1.50 9.54
N LEU A 53 18.64 -2.14 8.72
CA LEU A 53 17.42 -2.78 9.18
C LEU A 53 17.76 -4.08 9.90
N ILE A 54 17.14 -4.31 11.04
CA ILE A 54 17.24 -5.56 11.80
C ILE A 54 15.84 -6.19 11.95
N PRO A 55 15.74 -7.54 11.99
CA PRO A 55 14.47 -8.21 12.24
C PRO A 55 13.82 -7.75 13.56
N GLY A 56 12.49 -7.63 13.54
CA GLY A 56 11.72 -7.15 14.70
C GLY A 56 11.60 -5.63 14.81
N MET A 57 12.23 -4.86 13.91
CA MET A 57 12.07 -3.42 13.88
C MET A 57 10.63 -3.04 13.46
N PRO A 58 9.93 -2.20 14.25
CA PRO A 58 8.62 -1.72 13.88
C PRO A 58 8.70 -0.77 12.68
N VAL A 59 7.74 -0.92 11.77
CA VAL A 59 7.59 -0.07 10.60
C VAL A 59 6.12 0.26 10.42
N GLU A 60 5.85 1.51 10.10
CA GLU A 60 4.52 1.93 9.68
C GLU A 60 4.47 2.02 8.16
N VAL A 61 3.41 1.48 7.60
CA VAL A 61 3.22 1.40 6.15
C VAL A 61 1.87 1.98 5.80
N PHE A 62 1.87 2.97 4.92
CA PHE A 62 0.68 3.44 4.26
C PHE A 62 0.60 2.78 2.88
N VAL A 63 -0.47 2.01 2.66
CA VAL A 63 -0.71 1.32 1.39
C VAL A 63 -1.70 2.14 0.57
N GLN A 64 -1.24 2.66 -0.56
CA GLN A 64 -2.11 3.34 -1.52
C GLN A 64 -2.73 2.30 -2.46
N THR A 65 -4.04 2.10 -2.37
CA THR A 65 -4.77 1.09 -3.17
C THR A 65 -5.30 1.61 -4.50
N ALA A 66 -5.37 2.94 -4.66
CA ALA A 66 -5.76 3.57 -5.91
C ALA A 66 -5.02 4.90 -6.11
N GLU A 67 -4.48 5.11 -7.30
CA GLU A 67 -4.07 6.43 -7.77
C GLU A 67 -5.32 7.16 -8.27
N ARG A 68 -5.99 7.89 -7.37
CA ARG A 68 -7.10 8.75 -7.80
C ARG A 68 -6.54 10.01 -8.44
N THR A 69 -6.48 10.03 -9.76
CA THR A 69 -6.25 11.27 -10.52
C THR A 69 -7.57 12.05 -10.64
N ALA A 70 -7.52 13.38 -10.60
CA ALA A 70 -8.73 14.21 -10.79
C ALA A 70 -9.45 13.91 -12.11
N LEU A 71 -8.69 13.55 -13.16
CA LEU A 71 -9.20 13.12 -14.45
C LEU A 71 -10.06 11.84 -14.36
N SER A 72 -9.76 10.93 -13.44
CA SER A 72 -10.54 9.70 -13.22
C SER A 72 -11.99 9.99 -12.78
N TYR A 73 -12.25 11.10 -12.09
CA TYR A 73 -13.62 11.51 -11.73
C TYR A 73 -14.40 12.05 -12.94
N LEU A 74 -13.72 12.72 -13.87
CA LEU A 74 -14.35 13.30 -15.06
C LEU A 74 -14.70 12.22 -16.10
N LEU A 75 -13.83 11.21 -16.25
CA LEU A 75 -14.00 10.17 -17.28
C LEU A 75 -14.91 9.01 -16.84
N LYS A 76 -15.07 8.78 -15.53
CA LYS A 76 -15.90 7.68 -14.98
C LYS A 76 -17.31 7.57 -15.58
N PRO A 77 -18.12 8.65 -15.62
CA PRO A 77 -19.47 8.56 -16.16
C PRO A 77 -19.50 8.22 -17.65
N PHE A 78 -18.46 8.58 -18.41
CA PHE A 78 -18.37 8.32 -19.84
C PHE A 78 -18.09 6.84 -20.13
N THR A 79 -17.14 6.25 -19.40
CA THR A 79 -16.85 4.81 -19.50
C THR A 79 -18.01 3.95 -18.98
N ASP A 80 -18.68 4.38 -17.90
CA ASP A 80 -19.81 3.64 -17.33
C ASP A 80 -21.03 3.65 -18.28
N GLN A 81 -21.25 4.74 -19.04
CA GLN A 81 -22.30 4.77 -20.07
C GLN A 81 -21.98 3.94 -21.30
N MET A 82 -20.72 3.94 -21.78
CA MET A 82 -20.34 3.11 -22.92
C MET A 82 -20.52 1.61 -22.62
N MET A 83 -20.08 1.14 -21.44
CA MET A 83 -20.25 -0.28 -21.08
C MET A 83 -21.72 -0.71 -20.94
N LYS A 84 -22.64 0.22 -20.64
CA LYS A 84 -24.06 -0.07 -20.55
C LYS A 84 -24.72 -0.14 -21.94
N ALA A 85 -24.32 0.72 -22.87
CA ALA A 85 -24.83 0.75 -24.24
C ALA A 85 -24.42 -0.48 -25.09
N PHE A 86 -23.28 -1.11 -24.78
CA PHE A 86 -22.84 -2.34 -25.46
C PHE A 86 -23.41 -3.64 -24.87
N ARG A 87 -24.26 -3.58 -23.83
CA ARG A 87 -24.94 -4.75 -23.24
C ARG A 87 -26.42 -4.85 -23.62
N GLU A 88 -26.97 -3.89 -24.34
CA GLU A 88 -28.28 -3.99 -25.00
C GLU A 88 -28.07 -4.26 -26.50
N GLU A 89 -27.80 -5.50 -26.86
CA GLU A 89 -28.33 -6.18 -28.06
C GLU A 89 -28.64 -7.65 -27.71
#